data_AF-A0A7S8E790-F1
#
_entry.id   AF-A0A7S8E790-F1
#
_cell.length_a   1.000
_cell.length_b   1.000
_cell.length_c   1.000
_cell.angle_alpha   90.00
_cell.angle_beta   90.00
_cell.angle_gamma   90.00
#
_symmetry.space_group_name_H-M   'P 1'
#
loop_
_entity.id
_entity.type
_entity.pdbx_description
1 polymer ?
#
loop_
_entity_poly.entity_id
_entity_poly.type
_entity_poly.pdbx_seq_one_letter_code
_entity_poly.pdbx_strand_id
1 'polypeptide(L)'
;MIDVERIKQNIDCRDLIERDLGKPKYRSNKYSTYKCPLHNEEKGYSFGVYGDPWVCFGKCGHGGDAISWLIEWHNLSFQEACERLSSGDLPKLQQPIHTSKNRVSVLSEPPDLEWRSRAEEIVKQAEVNLWGEQGTRALHYLKEQRGLTEATILEPRLGYIQGDYREWKTLSGLIVPCGVTIPWYADQMLWGVKVRRAAGQQRYQQVSGGNIKGCPYLADTIQPGLPLMITEGDLIR
;
A
#
# COMPACT_ATOMS: atom_id res chain seq x y z
N MET A 1 -18.91 -18.19 27.08
CA MET A 1 -17.94 -18.49 26.02
C MET A 1 -18.63 -18.15 24.70
N ILE A 2 -18.07 -17.22 23.92
CA ILE A 2 -18.67 -16.78 22.66
C ILE A 2 -18.43 -17.88 21.62
N ASP A 3 -19.49 -18.41 21.03
CA ASP A 3 -19.41 -19.45 20.00
C ASP A 3 -19.22 -18.82 18.61
N VAL A 4 -17.95 -18.56 18.28
CA VAL A 4 -17.54 -17.84 17.07
C VAL A 4 -17.91 -18.61 15.79
N GLU A 5 -17.87 -19.94 15.80
CA GLU A 5 -18.22 -20.74 14.62
C GLU A 5 -19.71 -20.66 14.30
N ARG A 6 -20.55 -20.71 15.34
CA ARG A 6 -22.00 -20.53 15.19
C ARG A 6 -22.35 -19.13 14.66
N ILE A 7 -21.61 -18.10 15.03
CA ILE A 7 -21.81 -16.73 14.51
C ILE A 7 -21.48 -16.70 13.00
N LYS A 8 -20.34 -17.27 12.59
CA LYS A 8 -19.91 -17.28 11.19
C LYS A 8 -20.84 -18.08 10.27
N GLN A 9 -21.37 -19.20 10.76
CA GLN A 9 -22.25 -20.06 9.96
C GLN A 9 -23.66 -19.48 9.72
N ASN A 10 -24.11 -18.55 10.56
CA ASN A 10 -25.47 -18.04 10.52
C ASN A 10 -25.60 -16.65 9.88
N ILE A 11 -24.49 -16.02 9.48
CA ILE A 11 -24.50 -14.63 9.01
C ILE A 11 -23.95 -14.56 7.59
N ASP A 12 -24.83 -14.23 6.65
CA ASP A 12 -24.44 -13.95 5.28
C ASP A 12 -23.87 -12.53 5.17
N CYS A 13 -22.60 -12.43 4.75
CA CYS A 13 -21.93 -11.16 4.57
C CYS A 13 -22.64 -10.27 3.55
N ARG A 14 -23.37 -10.83 2.57
CA ARG A 14 -24.11 -10.04 1.57
C ARG A 14 -25.23 -9.25 2.19
N ASP A 15 -25.99 -9.86 3.10
CA ASP A 15 -27.13 -9.21 3.77
C ASP A 15 -26.63 -8.15 4.75
N LEU A 16 -25.58 -8.47 5.50
CA LEU A 16 -24.94 -7.56 6.43
C LEU A 16 -24.37 -6.32 5.74
N ILE A 17 -23.64 -6.52 4.65
CA ILE A 17 -22.98 -5.43 3.93
C ILE A 17 -23.97 -4.64 3.08
N GLU A 18 -25.00 -5.28 2.50
CA GLU A 18 -26.08 -4.55 1.82
C GLU A 18 -26.84 -3.64 2.78
N ARG A 19 -27.06 -4.09 4.02
CA ARG A 19 -27.64 -3.22 5.05
C ARG A 19 -26.78 -1.97 5.21
N ASP A 20 -25.47 -2.11 5.35
CA ASP A 20 -24.56 -1.01 5.65
C ASP A 20 -24.26 -0.08 4.46
N LEU A 21 -24.06 -0.64 3.26
CA LEU A 21 -23.66 0.11 2.05
C LEU A 21 -24.83 0.42 1.11
N GLY A 22 -26.00 -0.16 1.36
CA GLY A 22 -27.15 -0.10 0.46
C GLY A 22 -27.02 -1.08 -0.70
N LYS A 23 -27.77 -0.81 -1.78
CA LYS A 23 -27.86 -1.74 -2.92
C LYS A 23 -26.51 -1.87 -3.65
N PRO A 24 -26.04 -3.10 -3.96
CA PRO A 24 -24.83 -3.31 -4.73
C PRO A 24 -24.97 -2.81 -6.16
N LYS A 25 -23.82 -2.57 -6.80
CA LYS A 25 -23.81 -2.24 -8.22
C LYS A 25 -24.20 -3.44 -9.07
N TYR A 26 -23.61 -4.60 -8.78
CA TYR A 26 -23.95 -5.87 -9.42
C TYR A 26 -24.30 -6.89 -8.35
N ARG A 27 -25.42 -7.59 -8.55
CA ARG A 27 -25.86 -8.71 -7.72
C ARG A 27 -25.98 -9.95 -8.57
N SER A 28 -25.36 -11.03 -8.11
CA SER A 28 -25.57 -12.38 -8.61
C SER A 28 -25.98 -13.30 -7.46
N ASN A 29 -26.39 -14.53 -7.77
CA ASN A 29 -26.68 -15.54 -6.74
C ASN A 29 -25.45 -15.93 -5.91
N LYS A 30 -24.23 -15.66 -6.40
CA LYS A 30 -22.98 -16.06 -5.74
C LYS A 30 -22.28 -14.91 -5.02
N TYR A 31 -22.37 -13.69 -5.54
CA TYR A 31 -21.69 -12.53 -4.98
C TYR A 31 -22.37 -11.21 -5.35
N SER A 32 -22.10 -10.19 -4.54
CA SER A 32 -22.46 -8.79 -4.75
C SER A 32 -21.19 -7.95 -4.90
N THR A 33 -21.23 -6.88 -5.69
CA THR A 33 -20.08 -5.97 -5.85
C THR A 33 -20.40 -4.52 -5.54
N TYR A 34 -19.40 -3.86 -4.93
CA TYR A 34 -19.45 -2.47 -4.52
C TYR A 34 -18.15 -1.76 -4.91
N LYS A 35 -18.16 -0.43 -4.84
CA LYS A 35 -16.91 0.31 -4.65
C LYS A 35 -16.43 0.02 -3.24
N CYS A 36 -15.14 -0.20 -3.07
CA CYS A 36 -14.59 -0.45 -1.76
C CYS A 36 -14.78 0.79 -0.87
N PRO A 37 -15.42 0.66 0.29
CA PRO A 37 -15.61 1.80 1.18
C PRO A 37 -14.42 1.99 2.14
N LEU A 38 -13.48 1.04 2.16
CA LEU A 38 -12.30 1.03 3.03
C LEU A 38 -11.09 1.74 2.41
N HIS A 39 -11.16 2.09 1.13
CA HIS A 39 -10.14 2.89 0.46
C HIS A 39 -10.75 3.79 -0.60
N ASN A 40 -10.04 4.85 -0.98
CA ASN A 40 -10.49 5.71 -2.07
C ASN A 40 -10.32 5.00 -3.42
N GLU A 41 -11.41 4.41 -3.92
CA GLU A 41 -11.51 3.74 -5.21
C GLU A 41 -12.07 4.69 -6.28
N GLU A 42 -11.22 5.13 -7.20
CA GLU A 42 -11.60 6.09 -8.25
C GLU A 42 -12.39 5.44 -9.39
N LYS A 43 -11.97 4.25 -9.82
CA LYS A 43 -12.57 3.50 -10.93
C LYS A 43 -12.71 2.03 -10.56
N GLY A 44 -13.81 1.43 -10.98
CA GLY A 44 -14.11 0.02 -10.75
C GLY A 44 -15.11 -0.23 -9.63
N TYR A 45 -15.32 -1.51 -9.37
CA TYR A 45 -16.08 -2.06 -8.24
C TYR A 45 -15.29 -3.24 -7.67
N SER A 46 -14.20 -2.93 -6.97
CA SER A 46 -13.21 -3.90 -6.52
C SER A 46 -13.65 -4.73 -5.30
N PHE A 47 -14.75 -4.37 -4.65
CA PHE A 47 -15.21 -4.99 -3.41
C PHE A 47 -16.26 -6.06 -3.71
N GLY A 48 -15.84 -7.33 -3.64
CA GLY A 48 -16.69 -8.51 -3.83
C GLY A 48 -17.15 -9.10 -2.50
N VAL A 49 -18.45 -9.38 -2.38
CA VAL A 49 -19.07 -9.91 -1.16
C VAL A 49 -19.74 -11.25 -1.48
N TYR A 50 -19.29 -12.33 -0.87
CA TYR A 50 -19.89 -13.66 -0.94
C TYR A 50 -20.69 -13.94 0.34
N GLY A 51 -21.27 -15.14 0.49
CA GLY A 51 -21.92 -15.54 1.75
C GLY A 51 -20.99 -15.43 2.94
N ASP A 52 -19.78 -15.94 2.77
CA ASP A 52 -18.58 -15.74 3.59
C ASP A 52 -17.41 -16.20 2.70
N PRO A 53 -16.34 -15.42 2.45
CA PRO A 53 -16.00 -14.09 3.00
C PRO A 53 -16.36 -12.92 2.06
N TRP A 54 -16.07 -11.70 2.47
CA TRP A 54 -15.93 -10.53 1.58
C TRP A 54 -14.45 -10.24 1.28
N VAL A 55 -14.16 -9.70 0.10
CA VAL A 55 -12.80 -9.41 -0.37
C VAL A 55 -12.76 -8.15 -1.24
N CYS A 56 -11.83 -7.25 -0.93
CA CYS A 56 -11.39 -6.13 -1.75
C CYS A 56 -10.26 -6.57 -2.68
N PHE A 57 -10.55 -6.74 -3.97
CA PHE A 57 -9.54 -7.02 -5.00
C PHE A 57 -8.80 -5.75 -5.46
N GLY A 58 -9.06 -4.62 -4.81
CA GLY A 58 -8.40 -3.34 -5.06
C GLY A 58 -7.11 -3.18 -4.26
N LYS A 59 -6.59 -1.94 -4.19
CA LYS A 59 -5.32 -1.63 -3.52
C LYS A 59 -5.29 -1.95 -2.01
N CYS A 60 -6.47 -2.10 -1.41
CA CYS A 60 -6.58 -2.39 0.02
C CYS A 60 -6.31 -3.85 0.34
N GLY A 61 -6.70 -4.78 -0.53
CA GLY A 61 -6.53 -6.23 -0.28
C GLY A 61 -7.26 -6.75 0.96
N HIS A 62 -8.09 -5.94 1.62
CA HIS A 62 -8.81 -6.34 2.82
C HIS A 62 -9.83 -7.43 2.50
N GLY A 63 -10.05 -8.32 3.44
CA GLY A 63 -11.03 -9.37 3.32
C GLY A 63 -11.27 -10.02 4.67
N GLY A 64 -12.42 -10.64 4.83
CA GLY A 64 -12.76 -11.31 6.06
C GLY A 64 -14.19 -11.78 6.11
N ASP A 65 -14.60 -12.21 7.29
CA ASP A 65 -15.95 -12.66 7.59
C ASP A 65 -16.81 -11.50 8.13
N ALA A 66 -18.02 -11.82 8.58
CA ALA A 66 -18.94 -10.87 9.18
C ALA A 66 -18.37 -10.15 10.42
N ILE A 67 -17.52 -10.82 11.21
CA ILE A 67 -16.87 -10.23 12.38
C ILE A 67 -15.83 -9.20 11.92
N SER A 68 -14.99 -9.58 10.95
CA SER A 68 -14.03 -8.65 10.35
C SER A 68 -14.70 -7.41 9.77
N TRP A 69 -15.89 -7.56 9.17
CA TRP A 69 -16.66 -6.42 8.68
C TRP A 69 -17.05 -5.44 9.80
N LEU A 70 -17.58 -5.93 10.93
CA LEU A 70 -17.93 -5.06 12.07
C LEU A 70 -16.71 -4.37 12.68
N ILE A 71 -15.58 -5.07 12.74
CA ILE A 71 -14.33 -4.50 13.24
C ILE A 71 -13.85 -3.39 12.29
N GLU A 72 -13.80 -3.66 10.99
CA GLU A 72 -13.23 -2.72 10.03
C GLU A 72 -14.16 -1.55 9.70
N TRP A 73 -15.44 -1.81 9.48
CA TRP A 73 -16.42 -0.82 9.05
C TRP A 73 -17.03 -0.04 10.23
N HIS A 74 -17.41 -0.74 11.29
CA HIS A 74 -18.03 -0.12 12.48
C HIS A 74 -17.02 0.24 13.58
N ASN A 75 -15.72 -0.08 13.39
CA ASN A 75 -14.64 0.20 14.34
C ASN A 75 -14.93 -0.37 15.74
N LEU A 76 -15.47 -1.59 15.78
CA LEU A 76 -15.75 -2.33 17.01
C LEU A 76 -14.55 -3.20 17.40
N SER A 77 -14.39 -3.45 18.70
CA SER A 77 -13.50 -4.52 19.16
C SER A 77 -14.04 -5.90 18.76
N PHE A 78 -13.17 -6.91 18.75
CA PHE A 78 -13.57 -8.29 18.46
C PHE A 78 -14.70 -8.78 19.38
N GLN A 79 -14.63 -8.45 20.67
CA GLN A 79 -15.64 -8.84 21.64
C GLN A 79 -16.99 -8.15 21.36
N GLU A 80 -16.98 -6.85 21.11
CA GLU A 80 -18.19 -6.11 20.74
C GLU A 80 -18.78 -6.62 19.43
N ALA A 81 -17.96 -6.88 18.41
CA ALA A 81 -18.42 -7.42 17.13
C ALA A 81 -19.10 -8.79 17.32
N CYS A 82 -18.51 -9.68 18.11
CA CYS A 82 -19.10 -10.97 18.43
C CYS A 82 -20.43 -10.84 19.21
N GLU A 83 -20.48 -9.97 20.21
CA GLU A 83 -21.68 -9.72 21.01
C GLU A 83 -22.82 -9.12 20.16
N ARG A 84 -22.50 -8.18 19.27
CA ARG A 84 -23.44 -7.52 18.36
C ARG A 84 -24.00 -8.47 17.31
N LEU A 85 -23.16 -9.32 16.74
CA LEU A 85 -23.59 -10.36 15.80
C LEU A 85 -24.42 -11.45 16.49
N SER A 86 -24.08 -11.82 17.73
CA SER A 86 -24.84 -12.81 18.50
C SER A 86 -26.20 -12.32 18.96
N SER A 87 -26.30 -11.04 19.33
CA SER A 87 -27.55 -10.42 19.81
C SER A 87 -28.46 -9.93 18.69
N GLY A 88 -27.92 -9.74 17.47
CA GLY A 88 -28.64 -9.13 16.36
C GLY A 88 -28.82 -7.60 16.50
N ASP A 89 -28.35 -7.01 17.60
CA ASP A 89 -28.37 -5.55 17.85
C ASP A 89 -27.22 -4.86 17.10
N LEU A 90 -27.26 -4.97 15.78
CA LEU A 90 -26.27 -4.39 14.88
C LEU A 90 -26.37 -2.85 14.91
N PRO A 91 -25.22 -2.13 14.80
CA PRO A 91 -25.20 -0.67 14.81
C PRO A 91 -26.22 -0.07 13.84
N LYS A 92 -26.92 0.99 14.27
CA LYS A 92 -27.85 1.70 13.39
C LYS A 92 -27.06 2.37 12.26
N LEU A 93 -27.70 2.46 11.09
CA LEU A 93 -27.20 3.18 9.90
C LEU A 93 -26.88 4.63 10.27
N GLN A 94 -25.67 4.88 10.74
CA GLN A 94 -25.12 6.21 10.73
C GLN A 94 -24.72 6.44 9.28
N GLN A 95 -25.42 7.37 8.62
CA GLN A 95 -24.94 7.97 7.38
C GLN A 95 -23.42 8.16 7.50
N PRO A 96 -22.64 7.91 6.44
CA PRO A 96 -21.18 7.94 6.51
C PRO A 96 -20.80 9.24 7.17
N ILE A 97 -20.48 9.16 8.45
CA ILE A 97 -19.87 10.27 9.13
C ILE A 97 -18.51 10.23 8.48
N HIS A 98 -18.31 11.06 7.47
CA HIS A 98 -17.03 11.66 7.16
C HIS A 98 -16.60 12.47 8.40
N THR A 99 -16.59 11.85 9.58
CA THR A 99 -15.58 12.13 10.57
C THR A 99 -14.33 11.70 9.84
N SER A 100 -13.62 12.69 9.32
CA SER A 100 -12.20 12.78 9.55
C SER A 100 -11.96 12.48 11.03
N LYS A 101 -12.05 11.21 11.42
CA LYS A 101 -11.37 10.76 12.60
C LYS A 101 -9.94 11.04 12.20
N ASN A 102 -9.37 12.07 12.83
CA ASN A 102 -8.12 11.90 13.52
C ASN A 102 -8.19 10.52 14.19
N ARG A 103 -7.96 9.44 13.40
CA ARG A 103 -7.06 8.40 13.86
C ARG A 103 -5.93 9.25 14.39
N VAL A 104 -5.69 9.18 15.68
CA VAL A 104 -4.32 9.35 16.14
C VAL A 104 -3.59 8.36 15.24
N SER A 105 -3.06 8.87 14.13
CA SER A 105 -2.24 8.08 13.26
C SER A 105 -1.18 7.66 14.22
N VAL A 106 -1.09 6.37 14.53
CA VAL A 106 0.21 5.84 14.92
C VAL A 106 1.11 6.39 13.83
N LEU A 107 1.91 7.40 14.19
CA LEU A 107 2.80 8.05 13.24
C LEU A 107 3.53 6.87 12.61
N SER A 108 3.47 6.78 11.29
CA SER A 108 4.14 5.64 10.64
C SER A 108 5.58 5.69 11.12
N GLU A 109 6.11 4.56 11.58
CA GLU A 109 7.46 4.49 12.08
C GLU A 109 8.38 4.00 10.96
N PRO A 110 9.63 4.47 10.91
CA PRO A 110 10.60 3.91 10.00
C PRO A 110 10.81 2.43 10.32
N PRO A 111 11.24 1.61 9.35
CA PRO A 111 11.62 0.22 9.61
C PRO A 111 12.71 0.12 10.69
N ASP A 112 12.83 -1.07 11.27
CA ASP A 112 13.85 -1.34 12.29
C ASP A 112 15.28 -1.08 11.78
N LEU A 113 16.21 -0.92 12.72
CA LEU A 113 17.60 -0.56 12.41
C LEU A 113 18.30 -1.62 11.55
N GLU A 114 17.98 -2.90 11.73
CA GLU A 114 18.61 -3.99 10.99
C GLU A 114 18.19 -3.95 9.52
N TRP A 115 16.89 -3.80 9.25
CA TRP A 115 16.38 -3.61 7.91
C TRP A 115 16.99 -2.38 7.25
N ARG A 116 17.02 -1.23 7.94
CA ARG A 116 17.58 0.01 7.40
C ARG A 116 19.04 -0.13 7.03
N SER A 117 19.84 -0.77 7.88
CA SER A 117 21.27 -0.99 7.62
C SER A 117 21.50 -1.85 6.38
N ARG A 118 20.71 -2.92 6.20
CA ARG A 118 20.79 -3.80 5.02
C ARG A 118 20.31 -3.10 3.75
N ALA A 119 19.23 -2.33 3.85
CA ALA A 119 18.68 -1.56 2.75
C ALA A 119 19.64 -0.45 2.30
N GLU A 120 20.31 0.21 3.23
CA GLU A 120 21.31 1.25 2.94
C GLU A 120 22.49 0.70 2.13
N GLU A 121 22.97 -0.50 2.49
CA GLU A 121 24.02 -1.19 1.73
C GLU A 121 23.57 -1.50 0.29
N ILE A 122 22.32 -1.93 0.11
CA ILE A 122 21.75 -2.18 -1.22
C ILE A 122 21.66 -0.88 -2.02
N VAL A 123 21.22 0.22 -1.41
CA VAL A 123 21.13 1.53 -2.06
C VAL A 123 22.51 1.98 -2.53
N LYS A 124 23.53 1.91 -1.67
CA LYS A 124 24.91 2.24 -2.01
C LYS A 124 25.45 1.41 -3.17
N GLN A 125 25.22 0.09 -3.16
CA GLN A 125 25.62 -0.79 -4.26
C GLN A 125 24.88 -0.46 -5.55
N ALA A 126 23.58 -0.17 -5.47
CA ALA A 126 22.75 0.18 -6.62
C ALA A 126 23.18 1.51 -7.25
N GLU A 127 23.55 2.51 -6.45
CA GLU A 127 24.11 3.78 -6.92
C GLU A 127 25.38 3.53 -7.75
N VAL A 128 26.35 2.80 -7.19
CA VAL A 128 27.60 2.45 -7.89
C VAL A 128 27.30 1.71 -9.20
N ASN A 129 26.36 0.76 -9.18
CA ASN A 129 25.97 0.01 -10.36
C ASN A 129 25.32 0.88 -11.45
N LEU A 130 24.54 1.90 -11.07
CA LEU A 130 23.89 2.81 -12.02
C LEU A 130 24.92 3.62 -12.82
N TRP A 131 26.00 4.04 -12.16
CA TRP A 131 27.08 4.82 -12.78
C TRP A 131 28.19 3.97 -13.41
N GLY A 132 28.21 2.67 -13.13
CA GLY A 132 29.10 1.71 -13.78
C GLY A 132 28.56 1.16 -15.11
N GLU A 133 29.34 0.27 -15.74
CA GLU A 133 29.00 -0.33 -17.04
C GLU A 133 27.62 -1.00 -17.05
N GLN A 134 27.25 -1.67 -15.95
CA GLN A 134 25.98 -2.38 -15.79
C GLN A 134 24.77 -1.43 -15.87
N GLY A 135 24.92 -0.19 -15.43
CA GLY A 135 23.88 0.82 -15.36
C GLY A 135 23.70 1.64 -16.64
N THR A 136 24.60 1.53 -17.62
CA THR A 136 24.62 2.35 -18.86
C THR A 136 23.24 2.53 -19.49
N ARG A 137 22.49 1.43 -19.65
CA ARG A 137 21.14 1.46 -20.26
C ARG A 137 20.11 2.14 -19.36
N ALA A 138 20.20 1.94 -18.05
CA ALA A 138 19.32 2.57 -17.07
C ALA A 138 19.62 4.08 -16.96
N LEU A 139 20.90 4.47 -16.98
CA LEU A 139 21.33 5.86 -16.93
C LEU A 139 20.90 6.62 -18.19
N HIS A 140 21.09 6.03 -19.38
CA HIS A 140 20.56 6.58 -20.63
C HIS A 140 19.04 6.74 -20.58
N TYR A 141 18.31 5.76 -20.01
CA TYR A 141 16.87 5.88 -19.81
C TYR A 141 16.49 7.07 -18.91
N LEU A 142 17.19 7.26 -17.79
CA LEU A 142 16.93 8.35 -16.85
C LEU A 142 17.26 9.73 -17.46
N LYS A 143 18.40 9.85 -18.15
CA LYS A 143 18.83 11.11 -18.76
C LYS A 143 18.02 11.43 -20.01
N GLU A 144 17.99 10.54 -20.99
CA GLU A 144 17.45 10.85 -22.33
C GLU A 144 15.93 10.67 -22.42
N GLN A 145 15.37 9.62 -21.80
CA GLN A 145 13.92 9.35 -21.91
C GLN A 145 13.10 10.00 -20.81
N ARG A 146 13.68 10.16 -19.62
CA ARG A 146 13.02 10.85 -18.48
C ARG A 146 13.45 12.30 -18.32
N GLY A 147 14.55 12.73 -18.95
CA GLY A 147 15.01 14.11 -18.89
C GLY A 147 15.60 14.50 -17.52
N LEU A 148 16.05 13.52 -16.73
CA LEU A 148 16.63 13.79 -15.41
C LEU A 148 18.07 14.31 -15.54
N THR A 149 18.39 15.34 -14.78
CA THR A 149 19.76 15.85 -14.65
C THR A 149 20.57 14.97 -13.69
N GLU A 150 21.90 15.08 -13.72
CA GLU A 150 22.75 14.34 -12.78
C GLU A 150 22.43 14.66 -11.32
N ALA A 151 22.16 15.92 -10.99
CA ALA A 151 21.74 16.32 -9.65
C ALA A 151 20.46 15.59 -9.22
N THR A 152 19.44 15.55 -10.08
CA THR A 152 18.17 14.85 -9.79
C THR A 152 18.29 13.32 -9.75
N ILE A 153 19.44 12.76 -10.14
CA ILE A 153 19.75 11.32 -10.02
C ILE A 153 20.57 11.07 -8.75
N LEU A 154 21.57 11.91 -8.48
CA LEU A 154 22.51 11.77 -7.37
C LEU A 154 21.92 12.15 -6.02
N GLU A 155 21.23 13.29 -5.92
CA GLU A 155 20.65 13.79 -4.66
C GLU A 155 19.67 12.79 -4.02
N PRO A 156 18.68 12.23 -4.75
CA PRO A 156 17.82 11.17 -4.22
C PRO A 156 18.48 9.79 -4.19
N ARG A 157 19.74 9.66 -4.63
CA ARG A 157 20.50 8.41 -4.63
C ARG A 157 19.84 7.31 -5.46
N LEU A 158 19.39 7.66 -6.66
CA LEU A 158 18.87 6.65 -7.60
C LEU A 158 19.97 5.64 -7.94
N GLY A 159 19.57 4.40 -8.09
CA GLY A 159 20.48 3.30 -8.37
C GLY A 159 19.93 2.30 -9.36
N TYR A 160 20.65 1.21 -9.59
CA TYR A 160 20.27 0.15 -10.51
C TYR A 160 20.66 -1.23 -9.99
N ILE A 161 19.68 -2.15 -10.01
CA ILE A 161 19.89 -3.58 -9.79
C ILE A 161 19.81 -4.28 -11.14
N GLN A 162 20.94 -4.83 -11.59
CA GLN A 162 21.05 -5.56 -12.85
C GLN A 162 20.22 -6.84 -12.83
N GLY A 163 19.52 -7.14 -13.92
CA GLY A 163 18.85 -8.42 -14.15
C GLY A 163 17.67 -8.27 -15.10
N ASP A 164 16.95 -9.36 -15.36
CA ASP A 164 15.69 -9.29 -16.09
C ASP A 164 14.61 -8.60 -15.27
N TYR A 165 13.70 -7.88 -15.92
CA TYR A 165 12.67 -7.11 -15.23
C TYR A 165 11.68 -7.98 -14.43
N ARG A 166 11.65 -9.31 -14.61
CA ARG A 166 10.83 -10.26 -13.84
C ARG A 166 11.57 -10.81 -12.62
N GLU A 167 12.89 -10.73 -12.60
CA GLU A 167 13.74 -11.33 -11.57
C GLU A 167 13.68 -10.60 -10.24
N TRP A 168 13.98 -11.38 -9.20
CA TRP A 168 14.23 -10.92 -7.85
C TRP A 168 15.58 -11.47 -7.41
N LYS A 169 16.36 -10.67 -6.69
CA LYS A 169 17.67 -11.02 -6.15
C LYS A 169 17.66 -10.92 -4.64
N THR A 170 18.39 -11.81 -3.98
CA THR A 170 18.66 -11.69 -2.55
C THR A 170 19.95 -10.89 -2.38
N LEU A 171 19.84 -9.66 -1.87
CA LEU A 171 20.96 -8.76 -1.61
C LEU A 171 20.92 -8.36 -0.15
N SER A 172 22.05 -8.46 0.57
CA SER A 172 22.13 -8.13 2.00
C SER A 172 21.03 -8.75 2.87
N GLY A 173 20.54 -9.94 2.50
CA GLY A 173 19.45 -10.63 3.20
C GLY A 173 18.02 -10.13 2.90
N LEU A 174 17.85 -9.19 1.96
CA LEU A 174 16.56 -8.70 1.49
C LEU A 174 16.27 -9.17 0.05
N ILE A 175 14.99 -9.39 -0.25
CA ILE A 175 14.53 -9.77 -1.60
C ILE A 175 14.23 -8.49 -2.37
N VAL A 176 15.03 -8.22 -3.40
CA VAL A 176 15.04 -6.98 -4.17
C VAL A 176 14.72 -7.26 -5.63
N PRO A 177 13.75 -6.59 -6.23
CA PRO A 177 13.45 -6.73 -7.65
C PRO A 177 14.54 -6.07 -8.51
N CYS A 178 14.75 -6.56 -9.74
CA CYS A 178 15.69 -5.93 -10.68
C CYS A 178 15.06 -4.68 -11.33
N GLY A 179 15.85 -3.60 -11.48
CA GLY A 179 15.38 -2.33 -12.03
C GLY A 179 16.06 -1.11 -11.43
N VAL A 180 15.51 0.08 -11.72
CA VAL A 180 16.01 1.35 -11.16
C VAL A 180 15.52 1.50 -9.72
N THR A 181 16.42 1.65 -8.76
CA THR A 181 16.09 1.84 -7.34
C THR A 181 15.84 3.32 -7.04
N ILE A 182 14.85 3.55 -6.19
CA ILE A 182 14.33 4.86 -5.80
C ILE A 182 14.19 4.82 -4.26
N PRO A 183 15.25 5.18 -3.53
CA PRO A 183 15.23 5.20 -2.07
C PRO A 183 14.28 6.29 -1.54
N TRP A 184 13.56 6.01 -0.47
CA TRP A 184 12.65 6.94 0.18
C TRP A 184 13.19 7.31 1.56
N TYR A 185 13.67 8.54 1.67
CA TYR A 185 14.19 9.10 2.91
C TYR A 185 13.19 10.09 3.53
N ALA A 186 13.07 10.01 4.86
CA ALA A 186 12.41 11.01 5.69
C ALA A 186 13.03 11.01 7.09
N ASP A 187 13.20 12.20 7.66
CA ASP A 187 13.91 12.42 8.92
C ASP A 187 15.33 11.80 8.89
N GLN A 188 16.00 11.91 7.73
CA GLN A 188 17.34 11.34 7.49
C GLN A 188 17.43 9.81 7.66
N MET A 189 16.28 9.12 7.71
CA MET A 189 16.21 7.67 7.79
C MET A 189 15.69 7.10 6.47
N LEU A 190 16.11 5.88 6.12
CA LEU A 190 15.58 5.15 4.97
C LEU A 190 14.28 4.44 5.36
N TRP A 191 13.18 4.83 4.74
CA TRP A 191 11.83 4.28 5.00
C TRP A 191 11.48 3.15 4.03
N GLY A 192 12.03 3.19 2.82
CA GLY A 192 11.75 2.19 1.81
C GLY A 192 12.67 2.32 0.61
N VAL A 193 12.74 1.25 -0.18
CA VAL A 193 13.36 1.30 -1.50
C VAL A 193 12.31 0.85 -2.50
N LYS A 194 11.84 1.78 -3.33
CA LYS A 194 11.03 1.45 -4.50
C LYS A 194 11.94 1.07 -5.65
N VAL A 195 11.46 0.20 -6.52
CA VAL A 195 12.19 -0.22 -7.71
C VAL A 195 11.26 -0.16 -8.90
N ARG A 196 11.70 0.57 -9.92
CA ARG A 196 11.05 0.65 -11.21
C ARG A 196 11.61 -0.40 -12.16
N ARG A 197 10.79 -1.40 -12.49
CA ARG A 197 11.06 -2.41 -13.51
C ARG A 197 10.96 -1.80 -14.91
N ALA A 198 11.77 -2.31 -15.84
CA ALA A 198 11.80 -1.83 -17.22
C ALA A 198 10.50 -2.12 -18.00
N ALA A 199 9.76 -3.17 -17.63
CA ALA A 199 8.53 -3.59 -18.27
C ALA A 199 7.55 -4.24 -17.27
N GLY A 200 6.36 -4.62 -17.74
CA GLY A 200 5.30 -5.25 -16.94
C GLY A 200 4.13 -4.31 -16.60
N GLN A 201 3.06 -4.89 -16.06
CA GLN A 201 1.85 -4.16 -15.63
C GLN A 201 2.06 -3.45 -14.29
N GLN A 202 2.73 -4.09 -13.32
CA GLN A 202 3.15 -3.46 -12.05
C GLN A 202 4.62 -3.05 -12.13
N ARG A 203 4.87 -1.86 -12.68
CA ARG A 203 6.23 -1.37 -12.94
C ARG A 203 6.97 -0.91 -11.69
N TYR A 204 6.27 -0.62 -10.61
CA TYR A 204 6.86 -0.18 -9.35
C TYR A 204 6.62 -1.24 -8.29
N GLN A 205 7.70 -1.68 -7.66
CA GLN A 205 7.72 -2.67 -6.60
C GLN A 205 8.49 -2.12 -5.41
N GLN A 206 8.06 -2.44 -4.19
CA GLN A 206 8.76 -2.04 -2.98
C GLN A 206 9.55 -3.23 -2.43
N VAL A 207 10.77 -2.97 -1.95
CA VAL A 207 11.54 -3.98 -1.22
C VAL A 207 10.82 -4.33 0.08
N SER A 208 10.61 -5.63 0.31
CA SER A 208 9.91 -6.15 1.48
C SER A 208 10.54 -5.65 2.79
N GLY A 209 9.69 -5.31 3.77
CA GLY A 209 10.10 -4.79 5.07
C GLY A 209 10.22 -3.26 5.15
N GLY A 210 10.21 -2.56 4.02
CA GLY A 210 10.10 -1.10 4.02
C GLY A 210 8.71 -0.64 4.47
N ASN A 211 8.62 0.53 5.08
CA ASN A 211 7.37 1.19 5.43
C ASN A 211 7.38 2.60 4.85
N ILE A 212 6.64 2.80 3.77
CA ILE A 212 6.59 4.11 3.10
C ILE A 212 5.27 4.86 3.33
N LYS A 213 4.41 4.31 4.18
CA LYS A 213 3.10 4.87 4.44
C LYS A 213 3.25 6.20 5.15
N GLY A 214 2.61 7.24 4.62
CA GLY A 214 2.69 8.58 5.20
C GLY A 214 4.04 9.29 5.01
N CYS A 215 4.97 8.70 4.26
CA CYS A 215 6.25 9.31 3.90
C CYS A 215 6.18 9.84 2.46
N PRO A 216 6.15 11.17 2.24
CA PRO A 216 6.33 11.73 0.91
C PRO A 216 7.70 11.37 0.35
N TYR A 217 7.80 11.20 -0.96
CA TYR A 217 9.10 11.11 -1.61
C TYR A 217 9.81 12.48 -1.52
N LEU A 218 11.13 12.48 -1.31
CA LEU A 218 11.92 13.69 -1.09
C LEU A 218 11.49 14.51 0.14
N ALA A 219 10.91 13.87 1.16
CA ALA A 219 10.44 14.57 2.36
C ALA A 219 11.53 15.45 3.02
N ASP A 220 12.77 14.98 3.03
CA ASP A 220 13.91 15.70 3.60
C ASP A 220 14.31 16.98 2.83
N THR A 221 13.77 17.17 1.62
CA THR A 221 14.02 18.39 0.81
C THR A 221 13.01 19.51 1.09
N ILE A 222 11.96 19.23 1.86
CA ILE A 222 10.89 20.19 2.14
C ILE A 222 11.41 21.27 3.10
N GLN A 223 11.37 22.53 2.67
CA GLN A 223 11.81 23.67 3.46
C GLN A 223 10.62 24.48 4.00
N PRO A 224 10.59 24.81 5.30
CA PRO A 224 9.54 25.66 5.86
C PRO A 224 9.45 27.02 5.16
N GLY A 225 8.23 27.45 4.86
CA GLY A 225 7.96 28.77 4.28
C GLY A 225 8.14 28.87 2.76
N LEU A 226 8.51 27.78 2.07
CA LEU A 226 8.52 27.72 0.61
C LEU A 226 7.27 27.02 0.06
N PRO A 227 6.78 27.41 -1.14
CA PRO A 227 5.71 26.69 -1.81
C PRO A 227 6.09 25.23 -2.08
N LEU A 228 5.15 24.31 -1.84
CA LEU A 228 5.31 22.88 -2.13
C LEU A 228 4.49 22.49 -3.36
N MET A 229 5.10 21.76 -4.29
CA MET A 229 4.39 21.09 -5.37
C MET A 229 4.32 19.59 -5.08
N ILE A 230 3.10 19.04 -5.08
CA ILE A 230 2.85 17.61 -4.86
C ILE A 230 2.48 16.98 -6.19
N THR A 231 3.15 15.90 -6.55
CA THR A 231 2.92 15.16 -7.80
C THR A 231 2.59 13.70 -7.50
N GLU A 232 1.98 13.01 -8.46
CA GLU A 232 1.54 11.62 -8.28
C GLU A 232 2.67 10.58 -8.32
N GLY A 233 3.88 10.97 -8.73
CA GLY A 233 4.95 10.01 -9.03
C GLY A 233 6.34 10.51 -8.68
N ASP A 234 7.23 9.54 -8.52
CA ASP A 234 8.59 9.64 -8.02
C ASP A 234 9.65 9.92 -9.11
N LEU A 235 9.29 9.81 -10.39
CA LEU A 235 10.15 10.11 -11.54
C LEU A 235 9.43 11.01 -12.53
N ILE A 236 9.06 12.20 -12.07
CA ILE A 236 8.35 13.21 -12.85
C ILE A 236 9.21 14.47 -12.93
N ARG A 237 9.13 15.15 -14.07
CA ARG A 237 9.63 16.51 -14.28
C ARG A 237 8.57 17.52 -13.86
#